data_AF-A0A846I5F8-F1
#
_entry.id   AF-A0A846I5F8-F1
#
_cell.length_a   1.000
_cell.length_b   1.000
_cell.length_c   1.000
_cell.angle_alpha   90.00
_cell.angle_beta   90.00
_cell.angle_gamma   90.00
#
_symmetry.space_group_name_H-M   'P 1'
#
loop_
_entity.id
_entity.type
_entity.pdbx_description
1 polymer ?
#
loop_
_entity_poly.entity_id
_entity_poly.type
_entity_poly.pdbx_seq_one_letter_code
_entity_poly.pdbx_strand_id
1 'polypeptide(L)'
;MRHFCRTCEEFADILGAEILSTADNVCTVTFMRDINAEILGRRTHSPLALAALFSFEDPDNEGRTLNLGETVILQEEINDFISILRENGILVTALHNHWLFDEPRLMYIHFESIDRPLNFARKVAEALKVLRETRVIC
;
A
#
# COMPACT_ATOMS: atom_id res chain seq x y z
N MET A 1 -17.33 16.57 0.36
CA MET A 1 -16.80 16.45 1.74
C MET A 1 -17.36 15.28 2.53
N ARG A 2 -18.61 15.26 3.03
CA ARG A 2 -19.08 14.14 3.89
C ARG A 2 -19.00 12.75 3.25
N HIS A 3 -19.29 12.65 1.95
CA HIS A 3 -19.17 11.38 1.23
C HIS A 3 -17.71 10.93 1.10
N PHE A 4 -16.81 11.85 0.73
CA PHE A 4 -15.38 11.61 0.62
C PHE A 4 -14.76 11.11 1.93
N CYS A 5 -15.07 11.75 3.07
CA CYS A 5 -14.57 11.30 4.37
C CYS A 5 -15.02 9.87 4.70
N ARG A 6 -16.31 9.55 4.45
CA ARG A 6 -16.83 8.18 4.66
C ARG A 6 -16.16 7.16 3.74
N THR A 7 -15.94 7.51 2.47
CA THR A 7 -15.22 6.64 1.53
C THR A 7 -13.77 6.42 1.99
N CYS A 8 -13.12 7.44 2.53
CA CYS A 8 -11.76 7.33 3.09
C CYS A 8 -11.72 6.43 4.33
N GLU A 9 -12.71 6.51 5.21
CA GLU A 9 -12.87 5.59 6.35
C GLU A 9 -13.02 4.14 5.87
N GLU A 10 -13.94 3.85 4.94
CA GLU A 10 -14.12 2.49 4.42
C GLU A 10 -12.89 1.99 3.65
N PHE A 11 -12.18 2.89 2.96
CA PHE A 11 -10.92 2.59 2.27
C PHE A 11 -9.83 2.15 3.26
N ALA A 12 -9.70 2.88 4.38
CA ALA A 12 -8.79 2.55 5.47
C ALA A 12 -9.13 1.20 6.10
N ASP A 13 -10.41 0.96 6.40
CA ASP A 13 -10.90 -0.28 7.00
C ASP A 13 -10.63 -1.50 6.12
N ILE A 14 -10.88 -1.42 4.80
CA ILE A 14 -10.63 -2.52 3.86
C ILE A 14 -9.14 -2.90 3.82
N LEU A 15 -8.26 -1.90 3.93
CA LEU A 15 -6.81 -2.10 3.87
C LEU A 15 -6.18 -2.40 5.23
N GLY A 16 -6.96 -2.37 6.32
CA GLY A 16 -6.42 -2.48 7.68
C GLY A 16 -5.42 -1.37 8.02
N ALA A 17 -5.69 -0.16 7.52
CA ALA A 17 -4.79 0.98 7.58
C ALA A 17 -5.39 2.13 8.41
N GLU A 18 -4.53 3.06 8.82
CA GLU A 18 -4.94 4.31 9.46
C GLU A 18 -4.95 5.45 8.45
N ILE A 19 -5.86 6.41 8.60
CA ILE A 19 -5.90 7.61 7.76
C ILE A 19 -4.71 8.51 8.12
N LEU A 20 -3.81 8.73 7.16
CA LEU A 20 -2.67 9.62 7.30
C LEU A 20 -3.04 11.08 6.97
N SER A 21 -3.80 11.28 5.89
CA SER A 21 -4.21 12.62 5.43
C SER A 21 -5.48 12.54 4.59
N THR A 22 -6.26 13.62 4.63
CA THR A 22 -7.40 13.87 3.73
C THR A 22 -7.33 15.26 3.07
N ALA A 23 -6.13 15.85 3.05
CA ALA A 23 -5.89 17.18 2.50
C ALA A 23 -6.00 17.20 0.96
N ASP A 24 -6.38 18.35 0.42
CA ASP A 24 -6.39 18.62 -1.04
C ASP A 24 -7.14 17.57 -1.87
N ASN A 25 -8.24 17.03 -1.31
CA ASN A 25 -9.05 15.97 -1.91
C ASN A 25 -8.30 14.66 -2.23
N VAL A 26 -7.21 14.41 -1.52
CA VAL A 26 -6.51 13.12 -1.55
C VAL A 26 -6.70 12.43 -0.22
N CYS A 27 -7.26 11.22 -0.24
CA CYS A 27 -7.28 10.34 0.92
C CYS A 27 -6.01 9.50 0.86
N THR A 28 -5.18 9.57 1.88
CA THR A 28 -3.99 8.74 2.03
C THR A 28 -4.10 7.95 3.32
N VAL A 29 -3.93 6.64 3.23
CA VAL A 29 -3.94 5.72 4.37
C VAL A 29 -2.62 4.98 4.43
N THR A 30 -2.22 4.55 5.62
CA THR A 30 -0.95 3.88 5.84
C THR A 30 -1.03 2.82 6.93
N PHE A 31 -0.19 1.81 6.84
CA PHE A 31 0.15 0.95 7.96
C PHE A 31 1.65 0.63 7.92
N MET A 32 2.17 0.14 9.04
CA MET A 32 3.55 -0.29 9.17
C MET A 32 3.66 -1.79 8.99
N ARG A 33 4.54 -2.23 8.09
CA ARG A 33 4.89 -3.65 7.93
C ARG A 33 5.74 -4.09 9.14
N ASP A 34 5.45 -5.25 9.72
CA ASP A 34 6.16 -5.76 10.91
C ASP A 34 7.38 -6.60 10.51
N ILE A 35 8.30 -6.00 9.73
CA ILE A 35 9.49 -6.70 9.22
C ILE A 35 10.65 -6.56 10.20
N ASN A 36 11.34 -7.66 10.51
CA ASN A 36 12.56 -7.61 11.29
C ASN A 36 13.80 -7.10 10.50
N ALA A 37 13.73 -5.89 9.93
CA ALA A 37 14.84 -5.22 9.25
C ALA A 37 15.85 -4.43 10.10
N GLU A 38 17.11 -4.51 9.69
CA GLU A 38 18.21 -3.65 10.09
C GLU A 38 18.73 -2.85 8.89
N ILE A 39 19.29 -1.66 9.14
CA ILE A 39 20.05 -0.86 8.16
C ILE A 39 21.36 -0.47 8.82
N LEU A 40 22.50 -0.74 8.16
CA LEU A 40 23.84 -0.54 8.75
C LEU A 40 24.01 -1.26 10.11
N GLY A 41 23.43 -2.44 10.25
CA GLY A 41 23.47 -3.24 11.48
C GLY A 41 22.67 -2.64 12.65
N ARG A 42 21.72 -1.75 12.37
CA ARG A 42 20.82 -1.16 13.37
C ARG A 42 19.38 -1.49 13.04
N ARG A 43 18.67 -2.04 14.01
CA ARG A 43 17.21 -2.23 13.98
C ARG A 43 16.49 -0.94 13.55
N THR A 44 15.66 -1.01 12.52
CA THR A 44 14.79 0.09 12.10
C THR A 44 13.33 -0.18 12.44
N HIS A 45 12.64 0.87 12.86
CA HIS A 45 11.18 0.94 12.97
C HIS A 45 10.63 2.15 12.18
N SER A 46 11.47 2.74 11.33
CA SER A 46 11.16 4.00 10.66
C SER A 46 10.08 3.79 9.59
N PRO A 47 9.05 4.66 9.52
CA PRO A 47 8.14 4.73 8.38
C PRO A 47 8.84 4.88 7.04
N LEU A 48 10.02 5.51 7.01
CA LEU A 48 10.82 5.64 5.78
C LEU A 48 11.29 4.28 5.23
N ALA A 49 11.33 3.24 6.05
CA ALA A 49 11.76 1.91 5.64
C ALA A 49 10.61 0.91 5.55
N LEU A 50 9.62 1.01 6.44
CA LEU A 50 8.65 -0.05 6.70
C LEU A 50 7.19 0.32 6.39
N ALA A 51 6.90 1.53 5.91
CA ALA A 51 5.53 1.93 5.63
C ALA A 51 4.97 1.29 4.35
N ALA A 52 3.67 1.04 4.38
CA ALA A 52 2.82 0.85 3.21
C ALA A 52 1.89 2.07 3.10
N LEU A 53 1.71 2.61 1.91
CA LEU A 53 0.84 3.77 1.68
C LEU A 53 -0.09 3.49 0.49
N PHE A 54 -1.33 3.93 0.63
CA PHE A 54 -2.33 3.82 -0.43
C PHE A 54 -3.13 5.11 -0.47
N SER A 55 -3.48 5.55 -1.68
CA SER A 55 -4.26 6.76 -1.83
C SER A 55 -5.26 6.69 -2.98
N PHE A 56 -6.23 7.58 -2.90
CA PHE A 56 -7.10 7.93 -4.02
C PHE A 56 -7.34 9.44 -4.07
N GLU A 57 -7.45 9.97 -5.29
CA GLU A 57 -7.74 11.38 -5.56
C GLU A 57 -9.24 11.65 -5.79
N ASP A 58 -9.58 12.86 -6.26
CA ASP A 58 -10.93 13.21 -6.65
C ASP A 58 -11.51 12.27 -7.75
N PRO A 59 -12.81 11.93 -7.67
CA PRO A 59 -13.44 11.08 -8.66
C PRO A 59 -13.73 11.82 -9.97
N ASP A 60 -13.64 11.09 -11.08
CA ASP A 60 -14.19 11.48 -12.38
C ASP A 60 -15.73 11.41 -12.40
N ASN A 61 -16.34 11.75 -13.53
CA ASN A 61 -17.80 11.73 -13.71
C ASN A 61 -18.44 10.33 -13.57
N GLU A 62 -17.64 9.26 -13.60
CA GLU A 62 -18.08 7.87 -13.45
C GLU A 62 -17.80 7.31 -12.03
N GLY A 63 -17.22 8.14 -11.16
CA GLY A 63 -16.84 7.80 -9.79
C GLY A 63 -15.51 7.05 -9.66
N ARG A 64 -14.67 7.05 -10.70
CA ARG A 64 -13.33 6.44 -10.68
C ARG A 64 -12.29 7.46 -10.28
N THR A 65 -11.25 7.01 -9.61
CA THR A 65 -10.18 7.84 -9.07
C THR A 65 -8.85 7.39 -9.64
N LEU A 66 -7.85 8.28 -9.64
CA LEU A 66 -6.46 7.84 -9.66
C LEU A 66 -6.17 7.20 -8.30
N ASN A 67 -5.78 5.93 -8.31
CA ASN A 67 -5.43 5.19 -7.10
C ASN A 67 -3.97 4.77 -7.18
N LEU A 68 -3.24 5.03 -6.09
CA LEU A 68 -1.82 4.73 -5.98
C LEU A 68 -1.59 3.82 -4.78
N GLY A 69 -0.61 2.93 -4.89
CA GLY A 69 -0.15 2.12 -3.78
C GLY A 69 1.35 1.90 -3.82
N GLU A 70 1.95 1.90 -2.64
CA GLU A 70 3.33 1.48 -2.43
C GLU A 70 3.46 0.67 -1.15
N THR A 71 4.38 -0.28 -1.14
CA THR A 71 4.73 -1.00 0.09
C THR A 71 6.15 -1.53 0.03
N VAL A 72 6.78 -1.64 1.21
CA VAL A 72 7.97 -2.45 1.38
C VAL A 72 7.61 -3.94 1.25
N ILE A 73 8.42 -4.67 0.52
CA ILE A 73 8.20 -6.07 0.15
C ILE A 73 9.50 -6.87 0.25
N LEU A 74 9.41 -8.09 0.74
CA LEU A 74 10.54 -9.03 0.80
C LEU A 74 10.71 -9.72 -0.55
N GLN A 75 11.94 -10.14 -0.87
CA GLN A 75 12.25 -10.70 -2.18
C GLN A 75 11.39 -11.93 -2.55
N GLU A 76 11.09 -12.76 -1.57
CA GLU A 76 10.25 -13.95 -1.73
C GLU A 76 8.76 -13.65 -1.96
N GLU A 77 8.28 -12.46 -1.61
CA GLU A 77 6.86 -12.06 -1.73
C GLU A 77 6.54 -11.46 -3.11
N ILE A 78 7.57 -11.01 -3.84
CA ILE A 78 7.45 -10.15 -5.04
C ILE A 78 6.56 -10.79 -6.11
N ASN A 79 6.84 -12.03 -6.50
CA ASN A 79 6.17 -12.62 -7.66
C ASN A 79 4.69 -12.92 -7.39
N ASP A 80 4.37 -13.40 -6.18
CA ASP A 80 2.99 -13.69 -5.79
C ASP A 80 2.18 -12.39 -5.70
N PHE A 81 2.75 -11.35 -5.08
CA PHE A 81 2.11 -10.04 -4.96
C PHE A 81 1.86 -9.40 -6.34
N ILE A 82 2.87 -9.40 -7.22
CA ILE A 82 2.75 -8.88 -8.60
C ILE A 82 1.70 -9.65 -9.39
N SER A 83 1.63 -10.98 -9.23
CA SER A 83 0.69 -11.82 -9.97
C SER A 83 -0.75 -11.45 -9.61
N ILE A 84 -1.07 -11.35 -8.32
CA ILE A 84 -2.41 -10.98 -7.85
C ILE A 84 -2.80 -9.57 -8.28
N LEU A 85 -1.88 -8.60 -8.20
CA LEU A 85 -2.14 -7.24 -8.68
C LEU A 85 -2.51 -7.24 -10.18
N ARG A 86 -1.75 -7.96 -11.00
CA ARG A 86 -1.97 -8.04 -12.45
C ARG A 86 -3.27 -8.77 -12.79
N GLU A 87 -3.59 -9.86 -12.10
CA GLU A 87 -4.87 -10.57 -12.25
C GLU A 87 -6.07 -9.66 -11.94
N ASN A 88 -5.90 -8.73 -11.00
CA ASN A 88 -6.90 -7.73 -10.64
C ASN A 88 -6.90 -6.47 -11.53
N GLY A 89 -6.06 -6.44 -12.57
CA GLY A 89 -5.95 -5.32 -13.52
C GLY A 89 -5.24 -4.09 -12.95
N ILE A 90 -4.44 -4.26 -11.89
CA ILE A 90 -3.61 -3.19 -11.32
C ILE A 90 -2.23 -3.19 -12.01
N LEU A 91 -1.79 -2.02 -12.43
CA LEU A 91 -0.51 -1.85 -13.11
C LEU A 91 0.62 -1.75 -12.08
N VAL A 92 1.61 -2.63 -12.20
CA VAL A 92 2.86 -2.54 -11.43
C VAL A 92 3.84 -1.67 -12.22
N THR A 93 4.24 -0.53 -11.64
CA THR A 93 5.03 0.50 -12.33
C THR A 93 6.49 0.50 -11.95
N ALA A 94 6.84 0.11 -10.73
CA ALA A 94 8.22 0.03 -10.27
C ALA A 94 8.44 -1.07 -9.24
N LEU A 95 9.64 -1.65 -9.28
CA LEU A 95 10.19 -2.53 -8.25
C LEU A 95 11.67 -2.19 -8.08
N HIS A 96 12.08 -1.74 -6.89
CA HIS A 96 13.44 -1.27 -6.63
C HIS A 96 13.80 -1.34 -5.13
N ASN A 97 15.00 -0.94 -4.74
CA ASN A 97 15.41 -0.84 -3.33
C ASN A 97 15.70 0.62 -2.96
N HIS A 98 15.50 1.00 -1.69
CA HIS A 98 15.86 2.33 -1.16
C HIS A 98 17.18 2.32 -0.40
N TRP A 99 17.45 1.24 0.35
CA TRP A 99 18.53 1.19 1.32
C TRP A 99 19.72 0.34 0.85
N LEU A 100 20.89 0.64 1.41
CA LEU A 100 22.11 -0.14 1.28
C LEU A 100 22.40 -0.82 2.63
N PHE A 101 22.94 -2.03 2.58
CA PHE A 101 23.31 -2.82 3.76
C PHE A 101 22.12 -3.05 4.71
N ASP A 102 20.95 -3.28 4.12
CA ASP A 102 19.74 -3.70 4.79
C ASP A 102 19.69 -5.22 4.90
N GLU A 103 19.15 -5.72 6.03
CA GLU A 103 18.96 -7.16 6.27
C GLU A 103 17.65 -7.37 7.06
N PRO A 104 16.67 -8.15 6.56
CA PRO A 104 16.66 -8.74 5.22
C PRO A 104 16.61 -7.67 4.13
N ARG A 105 16.89 -8.08 2.89
CA ARG A 105 16.83 -7.18 1.74
C ARG A 105 15.41 -6.65 1.55
N LEU A 106 15.25 -5.35 1.76
CA LEU A 106 14.02 -4.61 1.55
C LEU A 106 13.93 -4.15 0.09
N MET A 107 12.83 -4.52 -0.55
CA MET A 107 12.43 -4.01 -1.86
C MET A 107 11.18 -3.15 -1.69
N TYR A 108 10.87 -2.35 -2.69
CA TYR A 108 9.75 -1.42 -2.72
C TYR A 108 9.06 -1.56 -4.05
N ILE A 109 7.74 -1.69 -4.00
CA ILE A 109 6.90 -1.84 -5.19
C ILE A 109 5.91 -0.69 -5.26
N HIS A 110 5.73 -0.14 -6.47
CA HIS A 110 4.73 0.87 -6.77
C HIS A 110 3.75 0.34 -7.81
N PHE A 111 2.48 0.69 -7.63
CA PHE A 111 1.41 0.26 -8.50
C PHE A 111 0.26 1.27 -8.52
N GLU A 112 -0.50 1.25 -9.61
CA GLU A 112 -1.54 2.23 -9.88
C GLU A 112 -2.73 1.65 -10.66
N SER A 113 -3.88 2.31 -10.55
CA SER A 113 -5.04 2.03 -11.40
C SER A 113 -6.02 3.20 -11.45
N ILE A 114 -6.80 3.26 -12.53
CA ILE A 114 -8.04 4.03 -12.58
C ILE A 114 -9.22 3.10 -12.28
N ASP A 115 -9.81 3.22 -11.09
CA ASP A 115 -10.96 2.42 -10.63
C ASP A 115 -11.69 3.20 -9.53
N ARG A 116 -12.85 2.71 -9.08
CA ARG A 116 -13.47 3.20 -7.85
C ARG A 116 -12.55 2.90 -6.66
N PRO A 117 -12.40 3.82 -5.69
CA PRO A 117 -11.42 3.68 -4.62
C PRO A 117 -11.63 2.41 -3.78
N LEU A 118 -12.88 2.05 -3.50
CA LEU A 118 -13.20 0.84 -2.73
C LEU A 118 -13.00 -0.46 -3.52
N ASN A 119 -13.02 -0.41 -4.86
CA ASN A 119 -12.64 -1.57 -5.67
C ASN A 119 -11.12 -1.76 -5.63
N PHE A 120 -10.36 -0.67 -5.82
CA PHE A 120 -8.91 -0.68 -5.67
C PHE A 120 -8.51 -1.23 -4.29
N ALA A 121 -9.09 -0.72 -3.21
CA ALA A 121 -8.82 -1.19 -1.85
C ALA A 121 -9.00 -2.70 -1.70
N ARG A 122 -10.10 -3.27 -2.19
CA ARG A 122 -10.39 -4.71 -2.07
C ARG A 122 -9.41 -5.57 -2.87
N LYS A 123 -9.07 -5.14 -4.10
CA LYS A 123 -8.09 -5.81 -4.97
C LYS A 123 -6.69 -5.80 -4.34
N VAL A 124 -6.30 -4.66 -3.78
CA VAL A 124 -5.02 -4.53 -3.07
C VAL A 124 -5.03 -5.37 -1.78
N ALA A 125 -6.11 -5.35 -1.01
CA ALA A 125 -6.26 -6.19 0.18
C ALA A 125 -6.15 -7.69 -0.12
N GLU A 126 -6.53 -8.13 -1.33
CA GLU A 126 -6.27 -9.50 -1.78
C GLU A 126 -4.78 -9.77 -1.97
N ALA A 127 -4.05 -8.87 -2.65
CA ALA A 127 -2.62 -8.99 -2.84
C ALA A 127 -1.86 -8.95 -1.50
N LEU A 128 -2.28 -8.09 -0.56
CA LEU A 128 -1.65 -7.98 0.77
C LEU A 128 -1.66 -9.29 1.57
N LYS A 129 -2.56 -10.24 1.27
CA LYS A 129 -2.62 -11.55 1.97
C LYS A 129 -1.39 -12.41 1.76
N VAL A 130 -0.64 -12.22 0.67
CA VAL A 130 0.60 -12.97 0.43
C VAL A 130 1.80 -12.38 1.17
N LEU A 131 1.65 -11.17 1.72
CA LEU A 131 2.71 -10.53 2.46
C LEU A 131 2.75 -11.06 3.89
N ARG A 132 3.90 -11.61 4.27
CA ARG A 132 4.21 -12.12 5.62
C ARG A 132 4.25 -10.96 6.61
N GLU A 133 4.00 -11.26 7.88
CA GLU A 133 4.17 -10.29 8.98
C GLU A 133 3.30 -9.02 8.85
N THR A 134 2.18 -9.10 8.13
CA THR A 134 1.15 -8.07 8.20
C THR A 134 0.40 -8.29 9.52
N ARG A 135 0.63 -7.44 10.52
CA ARG A 135 -0.18 -7.46 11.74
C ARG A 135 -1.62 -7.16 11.34
N VAL A 136 -2.45 -8.21 11.29
CA VAL A 136 -3.89 -8.06 11.41
C VAL A 136 -4.12 -7.68 12.88
N ILE A 137 -4.19 -6.38 13.16
CA ILE A 137 -4.69 -5.91 14.45
C ILE A 137 -6.21 -6.12 14.38
N CYS A 138 -6.69 -7.14 15.08
CA CYS A 138 -8.12 -7.33 15.34
C CYS A 138 -8.66 -6.24 16.27
#